data_AF-A0A3D1T9R2-F1
#
_entry.id   AF-A0A3D1T9R2-F1
#
_cell.length_a   1.000
_cell.length_b   1.000
_cell.length_c   1.000
_cell.angle_alpha   90.00
_cell.angle_beta   90.00
_cell.angle_gamma   90.00
#
_symmetry.space_group_name_H-M   'P 1'
#
loop_
_entity.id
_entity.type
_entity.pdbx_description
1 polymer ?
#
loop_
_entity_poly.entity_id
_entity_poly.type
_entity_poly.pdbx_seq_one_letter_code
_entity_poly.pdbx_strand_id
1 'polypeptide(L)'
;GTRLTLDQAERLWKGETVPEADPDDARELLNYRNAFEFVSDCLDSSEAITEAMLRQIHGKLVEGVRGGHADPGEYRRVQNYVVNTYSGEVIYTPPPPTDVPIMMAELVEWLNSDLDIHPVFVSGIA
;
A
#
# COMPACT_ATOMS: atom_id res chain seq x y z
N GLY A 1 8.91 -6.91 7.88
CA GLY A 1 9.15 -5.50 7.50
C GLY A 1 10.55 -5.42 6.97
N THR A 2 10.73 -4.59 5.95
CA THR A 2 11.98 -4.35 5.21
C THR A 2 13.13 -3.99 6.16
N ARG A 3 14.32 -4.56 5.92
CA ARG A 3 15.49 -4.45 6.80
C ARG A 3 16.68 -3.71 6.17
N LEU A 4 16.46 -3.05 5.03
CA LEU A 4 17.47 -2.23 4.37
C LEU A 4 17.92 -1.07 5.28
N THR A 5 19.23 -0.81 5.30
CA THR A 5 19.76 0.45 5.81
C THR A 5 19.50 1.59 4.81
N LEU A 6 19.60 2.84 5.25
CA LEU A 6 19.47 4.00 4.36
C LEU A 6 20.50 3.96 3.23
N ASP A 7 21.76 3.64 3.53
CA ASP A 7 22.83 3.51 2.52
C ASP A 7 22.49 2.45 1.47
N GLN A 8 22.02 1.27 1.91
CA GLN A 8 21.60 0.21 1.00
C GLN A 8 20.42 0.67 0.12
N ALA A 9 19.42 1.34 0.71
CA ALA A 9 18.27 1.85 -0.02
C ALA A 9 18.66 2.91 -1.06
N GLU A 10 19.56 3.84 -0.72
CA GLU A 10 20.05 4.86 -1.65
C GLU A 10 20.81 4.25 -2.83
N ARG A 11 21.67 3.25 -2.57
CA ARG A 11 22.41 2.53 -3.62
C ARG A 11 21.45 1.79 -4.55
N LEU A 12 20.49 1.04 -4.00
CA LEU A 12 19.44 0.38 -4.77
C LEU A 12 18.61 1.37 -5.58
N TRP A 13 18.28 2.53 -5.01
CA TRP A 13 17.52 3.58 -5.70
C TRP A 13 18.24 4.14 -6.93
N LYS A 14 19.57 4.23 -6.88
CA LYS A 14 20.44 4.63 -8.01
C LYS A 14 20.65 3.52 -9.04
N GLY A 15 20.11 2.32 -8.80
CA GLY A 15 20.28 1.15 -9.67
C GLY A 15 21.56 0.37 -9.44
N GLU A 16 22.25 0.59 -8.32
CA GLU A 16 23.42 -0.19 -7.93
C GLU A 16 23.00 -1.56 -7.35
N THR A 17 23.90 -2.54 -7.45
CA THR A 17 23.70 -3.84 -6.80
C THR A 17 24.12 -3.79 -5.35
N VAL A 18 23.29 -4.36 -4.47
CA VAL A 18 23.56 -4.55 -3.04
C VAL A 18 23.43 -6.04 -2.71
N PRO A 19 24.45 -6.88 -2.99
CA PRO A 19 24.38 -8.34 -2.84
C PRO A 19 24.10 -8.80 -1.39
N GLU A 20 24.43 -7.97 -0.41
CA GLU A 20 24.20 -8.22 1.01
C GLU A 20 22.76 -7.95 1.47
N ALA A 21 21.93 -7.32 0.63
CA ALA A 21 20.52 -7.07 0.94
C ALA A 21 19.66 -8.31 0.66
N ASP A 22 18.58 -8.46 1.45
CA ASP A 22 17.55 -9.44 1.13
C ASP A 22 16.88 -9.08 -0.22
N PRO A 23 16.78 -10.03 -1.17
CA PRO A 23 16.19 -9.75 -2.48
C PRO A 23 14.73 -9.29 -2.44
N ASP A 24 13.93 -9.81 -1.51
CA ASP A 24 12.54 -9.40 -1.34
C ASP A 24 12.50 -7.98 -0.79
N ASP A 25 13.34 -7.63 0.18
CA ASP A 25 13.43 -6.27 0.72
C ASP A 25 13.87 -5.26 -0.36
N ALA A 26 14.85 -5.62 -1.19
CA ALA A 26 15.26 -4.80 -2.34
C ALA A 26 14.11 -4.62 -3.34
N ARG A 27 13.34 -5.69 -3.60
CA ARG A 27 12.16 -5.62 -4.47
C ARG A 27 11.05 -4.75 -3.86
N GLU A 28 10.77 -4.87 -2.57
CA GLU A 28 9.79 -4.04 -1.86
C GLU A 28 10.11 -2.54 -2.00
N LEU A 29 11.39 -2.16 -1.88
CA LEU A 29 11.83 -0.77 -2.10
C LEU A 29 11.57 -0.30 -3.54
N LEU A 30 11.91 -1.12 -4.53
CA LEU A 30 11.71 -0.76 -5.94
C LEU A 30 10.22 -0.73 -6.32
N ASN A 31 9.42 -1.61 -5.73
CA ASN A 31 7.97 -1.58 -5.85
C ASN A 31 7.38 -0.29 -5.26
N TYR A 32 7.87 0.15 -4.09
CA TYR A 32 7.49 1.42 -3.51
C TYR A 32 7.80 2.59 -4.43
N ARG A 33 9.00 2.61 -5.03
CA ARG A 33 9.36 3.61 -6.05
C ARG A 33 8.36 3.63 -7.20
N ASN A 34 8.08 2.47 -7.79
CA ASN A 34 7.16 2.36 -8.93
C ASN A 34 5.74 2.82 -8.56
N ALA A 35 5.28 2.51 -7.35
CA ALA A 35 3.98 2.96 -6.85
C ALA A 35 3.96 4.48 -6.65
N PHE A 36 5.04 5.06 -6.13
CA PHE A 36 5.16 6.50 -5.92
C PHE A 36 5.21 7.29 -7.24
N GLU A 37 5.97 6.79 -8.22
CA GLU A 37 6.01 7.36 -9.58
C GLU A 37 4.61 7.35 -10.21
N PHE A 38 3.89 6.23 -10.10
CA PHE A 38 2.49 6.14 -10.57
C PHE A 38 1.56 7.16 -9.90
N VAL A 39 1.63 7.30 -8.57
CA VAL A 39 0.80 8.29 -7.86
C VAL A 39 1.15 9.71 -8.30
N SER A 40 2.43 10.01 -8.51
CA SER A 40 2.87 11.32 -8.99
C SER A 40 2.30 11.64 -10.37
N ASP A 41 2.32 10.67 -11.30
CA ASP A 41 1.73 10.83 -12.64
C ASP A 41 0.21 11.05 -12.59
N CYS A 42 -0.50 10.42 -11.63
CA CYS A 42 -1.93 10.64 -11.42
C CYS A 42 -2.27 12.03 -10.86
N LEU A 43 -1.37 12.68 -10.11
CA LEU A 43 -1.62 14.02 -9.57
C LEU A 43 -1.65 15.08 -10.68
N ASP A 44 -0.87 14.88 -11.75
CA ASP A 44 -0.81 15.81 -12.87
C ASP A 44 -2.11 15.83 -13.70
N SER A 45 -2.96 14.81 -13.61
CA SER A 45 -4.23 14.72 -14.37
C SER A 45 -5.42 15.40 -13.68
N SER A 46 -5.29 15.86 -12.43
CA SER A 46 -6.41 16.39 -11.61
C SER A 46 -7.62 15.44 -11.53
N GLU A 47 -7.40 14.14 -11.65
CA GLU A 47 -8.46 13.13 -11.59
C GLU A 47 -8.93 12.87 -10.15
N ALA A 48 -10.21 12.52 -10.01
CA ALA A 48 -10.78 12.06 -8.75
C ALA A 48 -10.09 10.78 -8.27
N ILE A 49 -10.00 10.59 -6.96
CA ILE A 49 -9.50 9.33 -6.38
C ILE A 49 -10.47 8.22 -6.75
N THR A 50 -9.98 7.07 -7.22
CA THR A 50 -10.83 5.93 -7.58
C THR A 50 -10.36 4.65 -6.89
N GLU A 51 -11.27 3.69 -6.69
CA GLU A 51 -10.91 2.34 -6.25
C GLU A 51 -9.89 1.68 -7.18
N ALA A 52 -10.00 1.92 -8.49
CA ALA A 52 -9.05 1.41 -9.47
C ALA A 52 -7.64 1.96 -9.25
N MET A 53 -7.50 3.23 -8.86
CA MET A 53 -6.22 3.83 -8.49
C MET A 53 -5.65 3.16 -7.24
N LEU A 54 -6.46 3.01 -6.18
CA LEU A 54 -6.02 2.35 -4.93
C LEU A 54 -5.56 0.91 -5.18
N ARG A 55 -6.31 0.17 -6.00
CA ARG A 55 -5.96 -1.20 -6.41
C ARG A 55 -4.69 -1.26 -7.25
N GLN A 56 -4.47 -0.30 -8.15
CA GLN A 56 -3.22 -0.22 -8.93
C GLN A 56 -2.01 0.11 -8.04
N ILE A 57 -2.16 1.02 -7.08
CA ILE A 57 -1.13 1.31 -6.07
C ILE A 57 -0.78 0.03 -5.31
N HIS A 58 -1.79 -0.68 -4.79
CA HIS A 58 -1.56 -1.96 -4.10
C HIS A 58 -0.85 -2.98 -5.00
N GLY A 59 -1.33 -3.15 -6.24
CA GLY A 59 -0.73 -4.05 -7.21
C GLY A 59 0.75 -3.80 -7.43
N LYS A 60 1.15 -2.53 -7.61
CA LYS A 60 2.55 -2.13 -7.76
C LYS A 60 3.37 -2.39 -6.50
N LEU A 61 2.81 -2.12 -5.31
CA LEU A 61 3.51 -2.29 -4.04
C LEU A 61 3.85 -3.76 -3.74
N VAL A 62 2.94 -4.69 -4.04
CA VAL A 62 3.09 -6.10 -3.67
C VAL A 62 3.50 -7.02 -4.82
N GLU A 63 3.85 -6.47 -5.99
CA GLU A 63 4.25 -7.26 -7.15
C GLU A 63 5.50 -8.10 -6.89
N GLY A 64 5.38 -9.43 -7.01
CA GLY A 64 6.52 -10.34 -6.91
C GLY A 64 7.17 -10.45 -5.52
N VAL A 65 6.53 -9.92 -4.47
CA VAL A 65 6.99 -10.00 -3.08
C VAL A 65 6.01 -10.76 -2.20
N ARG A 66 6.36 -10.98 -0.93
CA ARG A 66 5.50 -11.65 0.07
C ARG A 66 5.07 -13.05 -0.38
N GLY A 67 5.96 -13.75 -1.06
CA GLY A 67 5.72 -15.08 -1.63
C GLY A 67 4.62 -15.13 -2.70
N GLY A 68 4.17 -14.01 -3.24
CA GLY A 68 3.11 -13.96 -4.26
C GLY A 68 1.69 -14.22 -3.75
N HIS A 69 1.48 -14.26 -2.42
CA HIS A 69 0.18 -14.57 -1.80
C HIS A 69 -0.64 -13.31 -1.46
N ALA A 70 -0.15 -12.12 -1.82
CA ALA A 70 -0.79 -10.85 -1.49
C ALA A 70 -1.92 -10.46 -2.46
N ASP A 71 -2.21 -11.28 -3.48
CA ASP A 71 -3.17 -11.02 -4.56
C ASP A 71 -3.07 -9.58 -5.10
N PRO A 72 -2.00 -9.24 -5.84
CA PRO A 72 -1.70 -7.87 -6.26
C PRO A 72 -2.90 -7.17 -6.91
N GLY A 73 -3.31 -6.05 -6.30
CA GLY A 73 -4.41 -5.22 -6.78
C GLY A 73 -5.81 -5.82 -6.61
N GLU A 74 -5.97 -6.92 -5.87
CA GLU A 74 -7.28 -7.48 -5.55
C GLU A 74 -7.69 -7.17 -4.10
N TYR A 75 -9.00 -7.09 -3.88
CA TYR A 75 -9.52 -7.16 -2.51
C TYR A 75 -9.39 -8.59 -1.98
N ARG A 76 -9.04 -8.71 -0.71
CA ARG A 76 -8.87 -10.00 -0.05
C ARG A 76 -10.17 -10.81 -0.10
N ARG A 77 -10.02 -12.12 -0.27
CA ARG A 77 -11.13 -13.08 -0.25
C ARG A 77 -11.20 -13.87 1.06
N VAL A 78 -10.18 -13.74 1.89
CA VAL A 78 -10.02 -14.44 3.16
C VAL A 78 -9.96 -13.42 4.30
N GLN A 79 -10.46 -13.80 5.48
CA GLN A 79 -10.37 -12.97 6.68
C GLN A 79 -8.90 -12.79 7.07
N ASN A 80 -8.49 -11.53 7.26
CA ASN A 80 -7.21 -11.22 7.89
C ASN A 80 -7.43 -10.82 9.36
N TYR A 81 -6.34 -10.79 10.10
CA TYR A 81 -6.32 -10.38 11.49
C TYR A 81 -5.12 -9.46 11.70
N VAL A 82 -5.30 -8.41 12.49
CA VAL A 82 -4.17 -7.64 13.01
C VAL A 82 -3.78 -8.30 14.32
N VAL A 83 -2.56 -8.81 14.36
CA VAL A 83 -2.05 -9.60 15.48
C VAL A 83 -0.85 -8.91 16.11
N ASN A 84 -0.75 -9.00 17.42
CA ASN A 84 0.49 -8.66 18.12
C ASN A 84 1.53 -9.73 17.81
N THR A 85 2.63 -9.34 17.14
CA THR A 85 3.67 -10.29 16.72
C THR A 85 4.44 -10.93 17.88
N TYR A 86 4.41 -10.34 19.08
CA TYR A 86 5.07 -10.88 20.27
C TYR A 86 4.19 -11.85 21.05
N SER A 87 2.91 -11.51 21.27
CA SER A 87 1.98 -12.35 22.04
C SER A 87 1.16 -13.32 21.19
N GLY A 88 1.02 -13.07 19.89
CA GLY A 88 0.13 -13.80 18.99
C GLY A 88 -1.36 -13.46 19.14
N GLU A 89 -1.71 -12.52 20.02
CA GLU A 89 -3.09 -12.12 20.26
C GLU A 89 -3.65 -11.31 19.08
N VAL A 90 -4.90 -11.59 18.71
CA VAL A 90 -5.65 -10.77 17.75
C VAL A 90 -6.06 -9.48 18.44
N ILE A 91 -5.44 -8.37 18.04
CA ILE A 91 -5.72 -7.03 18.60
C ILE A 91 -6.85 -6.32 17.85
N TYR A 92 -7.07 -6.70 16.60
CA TYR A 92 -8.17 -6.19 15.79
C TYR A 92 -8.57 -7.20 14.72
N THR A 93 -9.89 -7.37 14.56
CA THR A 93 -10.47 -8.12 13.46
C THR A 93 -11.10 -7.13 12.49
N PRO A 94 -10.49 -6.92 11.31
CA PRO A 94 -11.07 -6.11 10.25
C PRO A 94 -12.44 -6.66 9.80
N PRO A 95 -13.23 -5.87 9.05
CA PRO A 95 -14.52 -6.31 8.49
C PRO A 95 -14.43 -7.66 7.74
N PRO A 96 -15.54 -8.34 7.46
CA PRO A 96 -15.55 -9.51 6.57
C PRO A 96 -15.05 -9.18 5.15
N PRO A 97 -14.49 -10.15 4.39
CA PRO A 97 -14.07 -9.92 3.00
C PRO A 97 -15.20 -9.39 2.10
N THR A 98 -16.43 -9.81 2.35
CA THR A 98 -17.63 -9.42 1.58
C THR A 98 -17.96 -7.95 1.69
N ASP A 99 -17.54 -7.32 2.77
CA ASP A 99 -17.91 -5.94 3.11
C ASP A 99 -16.86 -4.96 2.60
N VAL A 100 -15.64 -5.43 2.32
CA VAL A 100 -14.52 -4.60 1.86
C VAL A 100 -14.85 -3.79 0.61
N PRO A 101 -15.43 -4.34 -0.47
CA PRO A 101 -15.75 -3.55 -1.66
C PRO A 101 -16.69 -2.38 -1.37
N ILE A 102 -17.69 -2.61 -0.50
CA ILE A 102 -18.68 -1.58 -0.13
C ILE A 102 -17.99 -0.48 0.67
N MET A 103 -17.19 -0.85 1.68
CA MET A 103 -16.49 0.12 2.52
C MET A 103 -15.41 0.91 1.75
N MET A 104 -14.77 0.29 0.77
CA MET A 104 -13.81 0.99 -0.10
C MET A 104 -14.50 1.97 -1.04
N ALA A 105 -15.69 1.64 -1.55
CA ALA A 105 -16.50 2.58 -2.32
C ALA A 105 -16.92 3.79 -1.46
N GLU A 106 -17.38 3.56 -0.22
CA GLU A 106 -17.72 4.62 0.73
C GLU A 106 -16.50 5.50 1.08
N LEU A 107 -15.32 4.90 1.27
CA LEU A 107 -14.07 5.65 1.50
C LEU A 107 -13.74 6.56 0.32
N VAL A 108 -13.81 6.04 -0.91
CA VAL A 108 -13.52 6.81 -2.12
C VAL A 108 -14.55 7.92 -2.32
N GLU A 109 -15.83 7.67 -2.06
CA GLU A 109 -16.87 8.70 -2.10
C GLU A 109 -16.57 9.82 -1.08
N TRP A 110 -16.20 9.46 0.16
CA TRP A 110 -15.84 10.41 1.19
C TRP A 110 -14.60 11.23 0.83
N LEU A 111 -13.55 10.60 0.30
CA LEU A 111 -12.31 11.27 -0.12
C LEU A 111 -12.52 12.32 -1.23
N ASN A 112 -13.51 12.12 -2.09
CA ASN A 112 -13.83 13.05 -3.18
C ASN A 112 -14.95 14.04 -2.82
N SER A 113 -15.48 13.99 -1.61
CA SER A 113 -16.54 14.89 -1.16
C SER A 113 -15.98 16.28 -0.79
N ASP A 114 -16.84 17.30 -0.82
CA ASP A 114 -16.48 18.65 -0.39
C ASP A 114 -16.46 18.70 1.15
N LEU A 115 -15.30 18.37 1.72
CA LEU A 115 -15.07 18.35 3.15
C LEU A 115 -14.62 19.73 3.64
N ASP A 116 -15.36 20.33 4.58
CA ASP A 116 -14.91 21.49 5.35
C ASP A 116 -13.91 21.06 6.46
N ILE A 117 -12.87 20.34 6.04
CA ILE A 117 -11.82 19.78 6.91
C ILE A 117 -10.47 20.06 6.25
N HIS A 118 -9.51 20.57 7.03
CA HIS A 118 -8.17 20.85 6.52
C HIS A 118 -7.51 19.57 5.96
N PRO A 119 -6.86 19.60 4.78
CA PRO A 119 -6.34 18.40 4.11
C PRO A 119 -5.42 17.52 4.95
N VAL A 120 -4.64 18.11 5.86
CA VAL A 120 -3.79 17.37 6.83
C VAL A 120 -4.61 16.45 7.74
N PHE A 121 -5.80 16.89 8.17
CA PHE A 121 -6.69 16.03 8.97
C PHE A 121 -7.37 14.99 8.08
N VAL A 122 -7.76 15.34 6.85
CA VAL A 122 -8.30 14.37 5.89
C VAL A 122 -7.29 13.24 5.66
N SER A 123 -6.02 13.56 5.42
CA SER A 123 -4.94 12.57 5.26
C SER A 123 -4.61 11.77 6.52
N GLY A 124 -4.99 12.28 7.70
CA GLY A 124 -4.80 11.55 8.97
C GLY A 124 -5.97 10.64 9.32
N ILE A 125 -7.15 10.88 8.74
CA ILE A 125 -8.35 10.04 8.89
C ILE A 125 -8.37 8.92 7.85
N ALA A 126 -7.99 9.25 6.60
CA ALA A 126 -7.84 8.31 5.49
C ALA A 126 -6.73 7.29 5.74
#